data_AF-A0A818FQH9-F1
#
_entry.id   AF-A0A818FQH9-F1
#
_cell.length_a   1.000
_cell.length_b   1.000
_cell.length_c   1.000
_cell.angle_alpha   90.00
_cell.angle_beta   90.00
_cell.angle_gamma   90.00
#
_symmetry.space_group_name_H-M   'P 1'
#
loop_
_entity.id
_entity.type
_entity.pdbx_description
1 polymer ?
#
loop_
_entity_poly.entity_id
_entity_poly.type
_entity_poly.pdbx_seq_one_letter_code
_entity_poly.pdbx_strand_id
1 'polypeptide(L)'
;MSQSPDEIYQELFEHVQSSRIFPDSKTFCDIIPRTLQPHEILENYRKEKTKTTFNLSSFISDHFIVPNTTTVINDNRIIEEHCHHLWSLLTRTFIVPGGRFREFYYWDTYFTMLGLIRSNETKLLNNMLDNFAYLIRTIGHIPNGNRYYYVGRSQQPYFSLMTELLGQTEKYRNELEIEYQFWMKKRSITLDDGTILNRYYDDLSSKPRPEAFLEDTEIAHKTNNPNIYVHLRAAAESGWDFSSRWLEDESDLSTIITANILPVDLNCLLYHLELSLGKTLEAEHRRQAIQKYMWSNEFQFFMDYNFIKKKQTDRLTLAGLFPLWLNISTPDQAKQVAHQTESLFLYDGGLTTTISKKSIQQWDYPNGWAPLQYIAYRALLQTPGYEKLARTIRQRWMSLNEQVFKETGKMMEKYDVVNINKPAGGGEYKTQDGFGWTNGVYLEMLYQKQTES
;
A
#
# COMPACT_ATOMS: atom_id res chain seq x y z
N MET A 1 -26.98 6.17 -1.60
CA MET A 1 -25.75 6.38 -0.81
C MET A 1 -25.45 5.10 -0.12
N SER A 2 -24.25 4.58 -0.29
CA SER A 2 -23.88 3.28 0.23
C SER A 2 -22.93 3.50 1.41
N GLN A 3 -23.38 3.09 2.59
CA GLN A 3 -22.75 3.35 3.88
C GLN A 3 -21.73 2.27 4.22
N SER A 4 -20.82 2.56 5.15
CA SER A 4 -19.87 1.55 5.64
C SER A 4 -20.54 0.57 6.61
N PRO A 5 -20.01 -0.67 6.78
CA PRO A 5 -20.64 -1.69 7.64
C PRO A 5 -20.86 -1.25 9.09
N ASP A 6 -19.96 -0.43 9.66
CA ASP A 6 -20.11 0.14 11.00
C ASP A 6 -21.28 1.11 11.11
N GLU A 7 -21.57 1.88 10.06
CA GLU A 7 -22.72 2.79 10.01
C GLU A 7 -24.04 2.03 9.83
N ILE A 8 -24.00 0.97 9.02
CA ILE A 8 -25.17 0.15 8.69
C ILE A 8 -25.60 -0.70 9.89
N TYR A 9 -24.65 -1.41 10.51
CA TYR A 9 -24.94 -2.40 11.55
C TYR A 9 -24.73 -1.85 12.97
N GLN A 10 -24.13 -0.68 13.17
CA GLN A 10 -24.07 0.04 14.45
C GLN A 10 -23.63 -0.87 15.61
N GLU A 11 -24.44 -1.01 16.66
CA GLU A 11 -24.10 -1.83 17.82
C GLU A 11 -23.96 -3.34 17.52
N LEU A 12 -24.51 -3.84 16.40
CA LEU A 12 -24.28 -5.22 15.95
C LEU A 12 -22.83 -5.34 15.45
N PHE A 13 -22.35 -4.33 14.71
CA PHE A 13 -20.97 -4.31 14.25
C PHE A 13 -19.99 -4.34 15.41
N GLU A 14 -20.17 -3.47 16.41
CA GLU A 14 -19.29 -3.40 17.58
C GLU A 14 -19.32 -4.71 18.39
N HIS A 15 -20.50 -5.32 18.57
CA HIS A 15 -20.62 -6.59 19.27
C HIS A 15 -19.92 -7.72 18.52
N VAL A 16 -20.07 -7.78 17.19
CA VAL A 16 -19.36 -8.77 16.37
C VAL A 16 -17.84 -8.59 16.48
N GLN A 17 -17.32 -7.38 16.32
CA GLN A 17 -15.88 -7.14 16.37
C GLN A 17 -15.29 -7.46 17.76
N SER A 18 -15.94 -6.98 18.83
CA SER A 18 -15.47 -7.21 20.21
C SER A 18 -15.60 -8.66 20.68
N SER A 19 -16.57 -9.41 20.16
CA SER A 19 -16.79 -10.83 20.51
C SER A 19 -15.75 -11.78 19.89
N ARG A 20 -14.95 -11.32 18.91
CA ARG A 20 -13.95 -12.13 18.20
C ARG A 20 -14.50 -13.43 17.62
N ILE A 21 -15.76 -13.43 17.17
CA ILE A 21 -16.38 -14.59 16.51
C ILE A 21 -15.68 -14.94 15.18
N PHE A 22 -14.98 -13.99 14.57
CA PHE A 22 -14.12 -14.18 13.42
C PHE A 22 -12.65 -13.91 13.79
N PRO A 23 -11.69 -14.66 13.23
CA PRO A 23 -10.27 -14.47 13.50
C PRO A 23 -9.64 -13.25 12.79
N ASP A 24 -10.33 -12.64 11.82
CA ASP A 24 -9.93 -11.42 11.11
C ASP A 24 -11.09 -10.43 11.12
N SER A 25 -10.86 -9.21 11.66
CA SER A 25 -11.84 -8.12 11.76
C SER A 25 -12.45 -7.73 10.40
N LYS A 26 -11.74 -7.95 9.29
CA LYS A 26 -12.24 -7.69 7.94
C LYS A 26 -13.37 -8.64 7.52
N THR A 27 -13.47 -9.82 8.13
CA THR A 27 -14.45 -10.85 7.74
C THR A 27 -15.88 -10.31 7.79
N PHE A 28 -16.23 -9.61 8.86
CA PHE A 28 -17.57 -9.03 9.02
C PHE A 28 -17.79 -7.80 8.14
N CYS A 29 -16.75 -7.05 7.79
CA CYS A 29 -16.86 -5.93 6.85
C CYS A 29 -17.23 -6.37 5.43
N ASP A 30 -16.89 -7.62 5.07
CA ASP A 30 -17.11 -8.17 3.73
C ASP A 30 -18.31 -9.14 3.66
N ILE A 31 -19.06 -9.26 4.75
CA ILE A 31 -20.17 -10.21 4.86
C ILE A 31 -21.39 -9.74 4.07
N ILE A 32 -22.15 -10.68 3.50
CA ILE A 32 -23.31 -10.36 2.65
C ILE A 32 -24.60 -10.76 3.37
N PRO A 33 -25.59 -9.86 3.52
CA PRO A 33 -26.93 -10.23 4.00
C PRO A 33 -27.55 -11.35 3.16
N ARG A 34 -28.17 -12.33 3.80
CA ARG A 34 -28.83 -13.44 3.07
C ARG A 34 -30.08 -12.99 2.31
N THR A 35 -31.03 -12.43 3.04
CA THR A 35 -32.38 -12.13 2.52
C THR A 35 -32.93 -10.82 3.02
N LEU A 36 -32.73 -10.52 4.31
CA LEU A 36 -33.21 -9.29 4.94
C LEU A 36 -32.38 -8.07 4.54
N GLN A 37 -33.03 -6.92 4.51
CA GLN A 37 -32.33 -5.64 4.39
C GLN A 37 -31.52 -5.37 5.66
N PRO A 38 -30.39 -4.63 5.56
CA PRO A 38 -29.52 -4.42 6.71
C PRO A 38 -30.20 -3.80 7.94
N HIS A 39 -31.14 -2.88 7.74
CA HIS A 39 -31.89 -2.25 8.83
C HIS A 39 -32.81 -3.26 9.57
N GLU A 40 -33.42 -4.19 8.84
CA GLU A 40 -34.27 -5.25 9.43
C GLU A 40 -33.43 -6.22 10.27
N ILE A 41 -32.22 -6.55 9.81
CA ILE A 41 -31.27 -7.38 10.57
C ILE A 41 -30.89 -6.68 11.87
N LEU A 42 -30.58 -5.38 11.82
CA LEU A 42 -30.25 -4.60 13.02
C LEU A 42 -31.42 -4.51 14.00
N GLU A 43 -32.65 -4.34 13.52
CA GLU A 43 -33.84 -4.37 14.38
C GLU A 43 -34.08 -5.74 15.03
N ASN A 44 -33.89 -6.83 14.28
CA ASN A 44 -33.99 -8.18 14.83
C ASN A 44 -32.92 -8.42 15.90
N TYR A 45 -31.68 -8.00 15.64
CA TYR A 45 -30.61 -8.03 16.63
C TYR A 45 -31.01 -7.29 17.91
N ARG A 46 -31.55 -6.06 17.79
CA ARG A 46 -32.01 -5.27 18.95
C ARG A 46 -33.08 -5.97 19.77
N LYS A 47 -34.01 -6.69 19.12
CA LYS A 47 -35.08 -7.47 19.77
C LYS A 47 -34.55 -8.74 20.43
N GLU A 48 -33.50 -9.34 19.88
CA GLU A 48 -33.01 -10.64 20.31
C GLU A 48 -31.87 -10.56 21.32
N LYS A 49 -31.00 -9.54 21.24
CA LYS A 49 -29.76 -9.44 22.04
C LYS A 49 -29.98 -9.44 23.56
N THR A 50 -31.18 -9.12 24.02
CA THR A 50 -31.54 -9.11 25.46
C THR A 50 -32.10 -10.44 25.96
N LYS A 51 -32.37 -11.40 25.07
CA LYS A 51 -32.88 -12.72 25.43
C LYS A 51 -31.75 -13.56 26.01
N THR A 52 -32.01 -14.30 27.08
CA THR A 52 -31.03 -15.21 27.71
C THR A 52 -30.57 -16.34 26.79
N THR A 53 -31.35 -16.66 25.76
CA THR A 53 -31.04 -17.68 24.74
C THR A 53 -30.27 -17.14 23.54
N PHE A 54 -29.96 -15.84 23.50
CA PHE A 54 -29.31 -15.23 22.35
C PHE A 54 -27.89 -15.76 22.18
N ASN A 55 -27.55 -16.17 20.96
CA ASN A 55 -26.21 -16.55 20.56
C ASN A 55 -25.82 -15.77 19.31
N LEU A 56 -24.76 -14.96 19.43
CA LEU A 56 -24.32 -14.10 18.34
C LEU A 56 -23.85 -14.90 17.11
N SER A 57 -23.11 -15.99 17.31
CA SER A 57 -22.62 -16.82 16.19
C SER A 57 -23.77 -17.45 15.40
N SER A 58 -24.81 -17.95 16.08
CA SER A 58 -26.04 -18.43 15.44
C SER A 58 -26.75 -17.30 14.69
N PHE A 59 -26.96 -16.15 15.33
CA PHE A 59 -27.59 -14.98 14.71
C PHE A 59 -26.85 -14.56 13.42
N ILE A 60 -25.52 -14.52 13.45
CA ILE A 60 -24.72 -14.19 12.26
C ILE A 60 -24.89 -15.25 11.15
N SER A 61 -24.86 -16.53 11.51
CA SER A 61 -25.02 -17.62 10.54
C SER A 61 -26.39 -17.60 9.85
N ASP A 62 -27.44 -17.23 10.59
CA ASP A 62 -28.83 -17.17 10.14
C ASP A 62 -29.11 -15.97 9.23
N HIS A 63 -28.43 -14.84 9.46
CA HIS A 63 -28.69 -13.60 8.72
C HIS A 63 -27.70 -13.31 7.59
N PHE A 64 -26.53 -13.95 7.60
CA PHE A 64 -25.44 -13.56 6.71
C PHE A 64 -24.74 -14.74 6.02
N ILE A 65 -24.13 -14.44 4.87
CA ILE A 65 -23.24 -15.33 4.13
C ILE A 65 -21.80 -14.90 4.42
N VAL A 66 -21.07 -15.76 5.13
CA VAL A 66 -19.63 -15.59 5.33
C VAL A 66 -18.92 -16.00 4.04
N PRO A 67 -18.12 -15.12 3.43
CA PRO A 67 -17.46 -15.46 2.19
C PRO A 67 -16.35 -16.51 2.39
N ASN A 68 -16.31 -17.52 1.53
CA ASN A 68 -15.30 -18.57 1.59
C ASN A 68 -13.91 -18.02 1.24
N THR A 69 -12.93 -18.33 2.09
CA THR A 69 -11.51 -18.08 1.86
C THR A 69 -10.84 -19.37 1.45
N THR A 70 -10.72 -19.66 0.15
CA THR A 70 -9.59 -20.40 -0.46
C THR A 70 -9.86 -20.76 -1.92
N THR A 71 -8.94 -20.35 -2.79
CA THR A 71 -8.53 -21.20 -3.91
C THR A 71 -7.06 -21.54 -3.64
N VAL A 72 -6.80 -22.67 -2.99
CA VAL A 72 -5.44 -23.20 -2.87
C VAL A 72 -5.09 -23.79 -4.22
N ILE A 73 -4.11 -23.22 -4.90
CA ILE A 73 -3.54 -23.81 -6.10
C ILE A 73 -2.21 -24.41 -5.66
N ASN A 74 -2.19 -25.73 -5.51
CA ASN A 74 -0.92 -26.46 -5.54
C ASN A 74 -0.50 -26.51 -7.01
N ASP A 75 0.46 -25.68 -7.37
CA ASP A 75 0.95 -25.58 -8.73
C ASP A 75 2.28 -26.32 -8.89
N ASN A 76 2.38 -27.15 -9.94
CA ASN A 76 3.62 -27.81 -10.35
C ASN A 76 4.28 -27.13 -11.56
N ARG A 77 3.72 -26.00 -12.04
CA ARG A 77 4.27 -25.20 -13.14
C ARG A 77 5.59 -24.54 -12.74
N ILE A 78 6.36 -24.10 -13.74
CA ILE A 78 7.44 -23.14 -13.50
C ILE A 78 6.84 -21.77 -13.14
N ILE A 79 7.57 -20.99 -12.34
CA ILE A 79 7.08 -19.73 -11.74
C ILE A 79 6.50 -18.73 -12.76
N GLU A 80 7.08 -18.65 -13.97
CA GLU A 80 6.60 -17.79 -15.05
C GLU A 80 5.21 -18.22 -15.54
N GLU A 81 5.04 -19.50 -15.87
CA GLU A 81 3.74 -20.08 -16.26
C GLU A 81 2.70 -19.93 -15.14
N HIS A 82 3.10 -20.08 -13.87
CA HIS A 82 2.24 -19.86 -12.72
C HIS A 82 1.76 -18.40 -12.65
N CYS A 83 2.64 -17.42 -12.81
CA CYS A 83 2.27 -16.00 -12.79
C CYS A 83 1.26 -15.67 -13.90
N HIS A 84 1.48 -16.17 -15.12
CA HIS A 84 0.52 -16.00 -16.22
C HIS A 84 -0.83 -16.67 -15.94
N HIS A 85 -0.81 -17.88 -15.38
CA HIS A 85 -2.04 -18.59 -15.02
C HIS A 85 -2.84 -17.87 -13.93
N LEU A 86 -2.15 -17.33 -12.92
CA LEU A 86 -2.78 -16.62 -11.81
C LEU A 86 -3.60 -15.40 -12.24
N TRP A 87 -3.25 -14.74 -13.34
CA TRP A 87 -4.08 -13.63 -13.85
C TRP A 87 -5.51 -14.05 -14.06
N SER A 88 -5.77 -15.21 -14.66
CA SER A 88 -7.13 -15.71 -14.88
C SER A 88 -7.93 -15.91 -13.58
N LEU A 89 -7.24 -16.21 -12.47
CA LEU A 89 -7.85 -16.52 -11.18
C LEU A 89 -8.09 -15.27 -10.34
N LEU A 90 -7.16 -14.31 -10.44
CA LEU A 90 -7.26 -12.99 -9.81
C LEU A 90 -8.16 -12.03 -10.61
N THR A 91 -8.46 -12.34 -11.87
CA THR A 91 -9.34 -11.53 -12.73
C THR A 91 -10.79 -11.63 -12.32
N ARG A 92 -11.39 -10.45 -12.08
CA ARG A 92 -12.83 -10.17 -12.12
C ARG A 92 -13.03 -9.05 -13.15
N THR A 93 -13.86 -8.05 -12.88
CA THR A 93 -13.85 -6.79 -13.64
C THR A 93 -12.53 -6.01 -13.44
N PHE A 94 -11.70 -6.41 -12.47
CA PHE A 94 -10.38 -5.91 -12.09
C PHE A 94 -9.51 -7.07 -11.54
N ILE A 95 -8.19 -6.90 -11.45
CA ILE A 95 -7.30 -7.81 -10.69
C ILE A 95 -7.36 -7.45 -9.20
N VAL A 96 -7.45 -8.47 -8.33
CA VAL A 96 -7.27 -8.32 -6.87
C VAL A 96 -5.90 -8.83 -6.43
N PRO A 97 -5.29 -8.29 -5.36
CA PRO A 97 -3.95 -8.73 -4.94
C PRO A 97 -3.86 -10.21 -4.58
N GLY A 98 -4.83 -10.76 -3.84
CA GLY A 98 -4.86 -12.17 -3.40
C GLY A 98 -5.20 -12.35 -1.92
N GLY A 99 -5.67 -13.54 -1.53
CA GLY A 99 -6.00 -13.87 -0.13
C GLY A 99 -7.18 -13.07 0.44
N ARG A 100 -6.97 -12.40 1.59
CA ARG A 100 -7.97 -11.53 2.26
C ARG A 100 -8.34 -10.29 1.44
N PHE A 101 -7.46 -9.87 0.54
CA PHE A 101 -7.64 -8.72 -0.34
C PHE A 101 -8.48 -9.10 -1.55
N ARG A 102 -9.79 -8.82 -1.45
CA ARG A 102 -10.82 -9.25 -2.41
C ARG A 102 -11.44 -8.09 -3.18
N GLU A 103 -10.83 -6.93 -3.05
CA GLU A 103 -11.09 -5.68 -3.73
C GLU A 103 -9.82 -5.31 -4.50
N PHE A 104 -9.91 -4.43 -5.50
CA PHE A 104 -8.67 -3.87 -6.04
C PHE A 104 -8.02 -3.01 -4.95
N TYR A 105 -6.70 -2.88 -5.01
CA TYR A 105 -5.94 -1.89 -4.26
C TYR A 105 -5.24 -0.97 -5.25
N TYR A 106 -5.22 0.32 -4.94
CA TYR A 106 -4.84 1.35 -5.89
C TYR A 106 -3.37 1.21 -6.33
N TRP A 107 -2.40 1.35 -5.43
CA TRP A 107 -0.99 1.36 -5.85
C TRP A 107 -0.47 -0.03 -6.26
N ASP A 108 -0.98 -1.12 -5.66
CA ASP A 108 -0.70 -2.52 -6.04
C ASP A 108 -0.95 -2.77 -7.53
N THR A 109 -1.95 -2.08 -8.07
CA THR A 109 -2.35 -2.21 -9.47
C THR A 109 -1.22 -1.79 -10.41
N TYR A 110 -0.44 -0.75 -10.10
CA TYR A 110 0.63 -0.31 -10.98
C TYR A 110 1.67 -1.41 -11.17
N PHE A 111 2.09 -2.03 -10.07
CA PHE A 111 3.07 -3.11 -10.10
C PHE A 111 2.53 -4.37 -10.75
N THR A 112 1.23 -4.65 -10.56
CA THR A 112 0.52 -5.72 -11.27
C THR A 112 0.48 -5.48 -12.78
N MET A 113 0.22 -4.24 -13.22
CA MET A 113 0.18 -3.86 -14.64
C MET A 113 1.50 -4.13 -15.35
N LEU A 114 2.65 -4.01 -14.66
CA LEU A 114 3.95 -4.36 -15.22
C LEU A 114 3.97 -5.80 -15.77
N GLY A 115 3.49 -6.78 -14.99
CA GLY A 115 3.43 -8.17 -15.44
C GLY A 115 2.32 -8.45 -16.45
N LEU A 116 1.18 -7.77 -16.36
CA LEU A 116 0.11 -7.87 -17.34
C LEU A 116 0.54 -7.41 -18.73
N ILE A 117 1.41 -6.38 -18.81
CA ILE A 117 2.05 -5.95 -20.06
C ILE A 117 2.89 -7.09 -20.65
N ARG A 118 3.68 -7.78 -19.82
CA ARG A 118 4.46 -8.96 -20.26
C ARG A 118 3.60 -10.16 -20.63
N SER A 119 2.35 -10.15 -20.20
CA SER A 119 1.35 -11.18 -20.53
C SER A 119 0.48 -10.80 -21.74
N ASN A 120 0.72 -9.64 -22.38
CA ASN A 120 -0.10 -9.10 -23.48
C ASN A 120 -1.59 -8.92 -23.14
N GLU A 121 -1.91 -8.64 -21.87
CA GLU A 121 -3.28 -8.50 -21.36
C GLU A 121 -3.89 -7.10 -21.64
N THR A 122 -3.75 -6.61 -22.87
CA THR A 122 -4.08 -5.22 -23.26
C THR A 122 -5.53 -4.83 -22.94
N LYS A 123 -6.50 -5.73 -23.15
CA LYS A 123 -7.91 -5.43 -22.84
C LYS A 123 -8.14 -5.23 -21.34
N LEU A 124 -7.54 -6.09 -20.52
CA LEU A 124 -7.63 -6.01 -19.07
C LEU A 124 -6.96 -4.73 -18.56
N LEU A 125 -5.77 -4.39 -19.06
CA LEU A 125 -5.05 -3.16 -18.74
C LEU A 125 -5.91 -1.90 -19.00
N ASN A 126 -6.57 -1.83 -20.16
CA ASN A 126 -7.47 -0.72 -20.48
C ASN A 126 -8.68 -0.66 -19.53
N ASN A 127 -9.32 -1.79 -19.25
CA ASN A 127 -10.44 -1.85 -18.31
C ASN A 127 -10.05 -1.38 -16.90
N MET A 128 -8.83 -1.70 -16.44
CA MET A 128 -8.35 -1.26 -15.13
C MET A 128 -8.21 0.27 -15.06
N LEU A 129 -7.68 0.92 -16.10
CA LEU A 129 -7.64 2.38 -16.17
C LEU A 129 -9.04 3.00 -16.25
N ASP A 130 -9.95 2.42 -17.05
CA ASP A 130 -11.33 2.91 -17.16
C ASP A 130 -12.09 2.80 -15.83
N ASN A 131 -11.82 1.75 -15.03
CA ASN A 131 -12.37 1.59 -13.68
C ASN A 131 -11.86 2.68 -12.72
N PHE A 132 -10.57 2.98 -12.71
CA PHE A 132 -10.02 4.07 -11.89
C PHE A 132 -10.57 5.43 -12.32
N ALA A 133 -10.63 5.68 -13.63
CA ALA A 133 -11.23 6.87 -14.18
C ALA A 133 -12.71 7.02 -13.75
N TYR A 134 -13.48 5.93 -13.72
CA TYR A 134 -14.85 5.93 -13.20
C TYR A 134 -14.91 6.31 -11.71
N LEU A 135 -14.02 5.77 -10.88
CA LEU A 135 -13.96 6.10 -9.45
C LEU A 135 -13.59 7.56 -9.22
N ILE A 136 -12.60 8.08 -9.96
CA ILE A 136 -12.24 9.50 -9.90
C ILE A 136 -13.45 10.37 -10.25
N ARG A 137 -14.19 10.06 -11.31
CA ARG A 137 -15.36 10.84 -11.73
C ARG A 137 -16.52 10.76 -10.73
N THR A 138 -16.68 9.65 -10.02
CA THR A 138 -17.85 9.41 -9.16
C THR A 138 -17.61 9.68 -7.68
N ILE A 139 -16.38 9.50 -7.20
CA ILE A 139 -15.96 9.67 -5.81
C ILE A 139 -15.07 10.92 -5.64
N GLY A 140 -14.38 11.34 -6.69
CA GLY A 140 -13.45 12.47 -6.68
C GLY A 140 -11.99 12.08 -6.42
N HIS A 141 -11.72 10.80 -6.16
CA HIS A 141 -10.39 10.21 -6.02
C HIS A 141 -10.49 8.68 -6.19
N ILE A 142 -9.34 8.00 -6.25
CA ILE A 142 -9.29 6.54 -6.19
C ILE A 142 -9.20 6.13 -4.71
N PRO A 143 -10.21 5.48 -4.12
CA PRO A 143 -10.12 5.01 -2.74
C PRO A 143 -9.04 3.92 -2.59
N ASN A 144 -8.56 3.69 -1.37
CA ASN A 144 -7.59 2.64 -1.04
C ASN A 144 -7.91 1.30 -1.74
N GLY A 145 -9.18 0.88 -1.66
CA GLY A 145 -9.80 -0.13 -2.52
C GLY A 145 -11.29 0.13 -2.70
N ASN A 146 -12.00 -0.63 -3.53
CA ASN A 146 -13.45 -0.45 -3.76
C ASN A 146 -14.35 -1.01 -2.65
N ARG A 147 -14.19 -0.51 -1.44
CA ARG A 147 -15.07 -0.77 -0.31
C ARG A 147 -15.52 0.55 0.31
N TYR A 148 -16.74 0.59 0.85
CA TYR A 148 -17.29 1.83 1.41
C TYR A 148 -16.48 2.36 2.60
N TYR A 149 -15.90 1.47 3.41
CA TYR A 149 -15.03 1.82 4.52
C TYR A 149 -13.64 2.37 4.09
N TYR A 150 -13.35 2.39 2.79
CA TYR A 150 -12.15 3.00 2.20
C TYR A 150 -12.40 4.37 1.57
N VAL A 151 -13.66 4.81 1.40
CA VAL A 151 -13.97 6.07 0.70
C VAL A 151 -13.40 7.33 1.38
N GLY A 152 -13.05 7.25 2.67
CA GLY A 152 -12.39 8.35 3.39
C GLY A 152 -10.94 8.60 3.01
N ARG A 153 -10.28 7.64 2.34
CA ARG A 153 -8.85 7.70 2.04
C ARG A 153 -8.51 7.10 0.67
N SER A 154 -7.45 7.64 0.09
CA SER A 154 -6.85 7.13 -1.14
C SER A 154 -5.84 6.01 -0.85
N GLN A 155 -4.85 5.89 -1.73
CA GLN A 155 -3.57 5.24 -1.52
C GLN A 155 -2.48 6.07 -2.21
N GLN A 156 -1.24 5.58 -2.33
CA GLN A 156 -0.19 6.30 -3.07
C GLN A 156 -0.66 6.61 -4.53
N PRO A 157 -0.50 7.85 -5.04
CA PRO A 157 -1.11 8.24 -6.32
C PRO A 157 -0.32 7.78 -7.55
N TYR A 158 -0.56 6.55 -7.97
CA TYR A 158 0.11 5.92 -9.11
C TYR A 158 -0.62 6.08 -10.45
N PHE A 159 -1.82 6.68 -10.50
CA PHE A 159 -2.62 6.72 -11.74
C PHE A 159 -1.89 7.44 -12.88
N SER A 160 -1.17 8.54 -12.62
CA SER A 160 -0.33 9.19 -13.65
C SER A 160 0.75 8.26 -14.21
N LEU A 161 1.39 7.46 -13.35
CA LEU A 161 2.38 6.47 -13.75
C LEU A 161 1.73 5.34 -14.56
N MET A 162 0.53 4.90 -14.18
CA MET A 162 -0.22 3.86 -14.91
C MET A 162 -0.66 4.35 -16.29
N THR A 163 -1.12 5.60 -16.41
CA THR A 163 -1.51 6.17 -17.70
C THR A 163 -0.31 6.41 -18.60
N GLU A 164 0.82 6.84 -18.03
CA GLU A 164 2.08 6.98 -18.78
C GLU A 164 2.59 5.63 -19.26
N LEU A 165 2.55 4.61 -18.41
CA LEU A 165 2.97 3.24 -18.71
C LEU A 165 2.25 2.66 -19.95
N LEU A 166 1.00 3.04 -20.19
CA LEU A 166 0.22 2.63 -21.36
C LEU A 166 0.18 3.66 -22.51
N GLY A 167 0.85 4.81 -22.37
CA GLY A 167 0.82 5.90 -23.35
C GLY A 167 -0.56 6.57 -23.47
N GLN A 168 -1.33 6.60 -22.39
CA GLN A 168 -2.72 7.10 -22.35
C GLN A 168 -2.93 8.32 -21.47
N THR A 169 -1.86 9.00 -21.05
CA THR A 169 -1.94 10.21 -20.19
C THR A 169 -2.93 11.25 -20.72
N GLU A 170 -2.93 11.52 -22.02
CA GLU A 170 -3.85 12.50 -22.62
C GLU A 170 -5.32 12.02 -22.60
N LYS A 171 -5.58 10.71 -22.75
CA LYS A 171 -6.93 10.14 -22.66
C LYS A 171 -7.58 10.41 -21.30
N TYR A 172 -6.79 10.35 -20.22
CA TYR A 172 -7.28 10.49 -18.83
C TYR A 172 -6.87 11.82 -18.18
N ARG A 173 -6.51 12.84 -18.97
CA ARG A 173 -6.04 14.13 -18.48
C ARG A 173 -7.02 14.78 -17.49
N ASN A 174 -8.33 14.67 -17.76
CA ASN A 174 -9.36 15.22 -16.88
C ASN A 174 -9.39 14.52 -15.52
N GLU A 175 -9.28 13.20 -15.50
CA GLU A 175 -9.27 12.41 -14.27
C GLU A 175 -7.98 12.65 -13.47
N LEU A 176 -6.83 12.78 -14.14
CA LEU A 176 -5.58 13.19 -13.50
C LEU A 176 -5.70 14.57 -12.83
N GLU A 177 -6.38 15.53 -13.45
CA GLU A 177 -6.62 16.85 -12.83
C GLU A 177 -7.55 16.72 -11.62
N ILE A 178 -8.62 15.91 -11.68
CA ILE A 178 -9.52 15.68 -10.54
C ILE A 178 -8.74 15.08 -9.36
N GLU A 179 -7.92 14.05 -9.61
CA GLU A 179 -7.10 13.44 -8.57
C GLU A 179 -6.08 14.44 -8.00
N TYR A 180 -5.40 15.22 -8.84
CA TYR A 180 -4.49 16.27 -8.38
C TYR A 180 -5.21 17.26 -7.45
N GLN A 181 -6.42 17.71 -7.82
CA GLN A 181 -7.21 18.60 -7.00
C GLN A 181 -7.63 17.96 -5.66
N PHE A 182 -7.88 16.65 -5.62
CA PHE A 182 -8.07 15.94 -4.36
C PHE A 182 -6.84 16.09 -3.45
N TRP A 183 -5.64 15.75 -3.94
CA TRP A 183 -4.42 15.85 -3.13
C TRP A 183 -4.16 17.28 -2.67
N MET A 184 -4.31 18.26 -3.56
CA MET A 184 -4.07 19.66 -3.21
C MET A 184 -5.10 20.26 -2.26
N LYS A 185 -6.36 19.83 -2.30
CA LYS A 185 -7.41 20.36 -1.40
C LYS A 185 -7.51 19.60 -0.09
N LYS A 186 -7.21 18.31 -0.09
CA LYS A 186 -7.50 17.41 1.04
C LYS A 186 -6.27 16.92 1.78
N ARG A 187 -5.08 17.04 1.18
CA ARG A 187 -3.83 16.44 1.68
C ARG A 187 -2.66 17.43 1.75
N SER A 188 -2.85 18.68 1.36
CA SER A 188 -1.80 19.70 1.39
C SER A 188 -1.57 20.27 2.79
N ILE A 189 -0.32 20.66 3.04
CA ILE A 189 0.15 21.38 4.21
C ILE A 189 0.98 22.56 3.70
N THR A 190 0.63 23.76 4.16
CA THR A 190 1.43 24.97 3.93
C THR A 190 2.37 25.17 5.11
N LEU A 191 3.67 25.17 4.84
CA LEU A 191 4.72 25.45 5.81
C LEU A 191 4.84 26.95 6.06
N ASP A 192 5.57 27.34 7.11
CA ASP A 192 5.73 28.74 7.54
C ASP A 192 6.26 29.68 6.44
N ASP A 193 7.05 29.15 5.51
CA ASP A 193 7.62 29.91 4.40
C ASP A 193 6.73 29.94 3.14
N GLY A 194 5.51 29.42 3.24
CA GLY A 194 4.56 29.30 2.13
C GLY A 194 4.77 28.08 1.24
N THR A 195 5.79 27.25 1.50
CA THR A 195 6.00 26.00 0.76
C THR A 195 4.80 25.07 0.97
N ILE A 196 4.31 24.48 -0.11
CA ILE A 196 3.23 23.50 -0.08
C ILE A 196 3.80 22.11 -0.36
N LEU A 197 3.55 21.19 0.55
CA LEU A 197 3.82 19.75 0.42
C LEU A 197 2.58 18.98 0.88
N ASN A 198 2.55 17.68 0.65
CA ASN A 198 1.41 16.84 0.98
C ASN A 198 1.74 15.79 2.03
N ARG A 199 0.73 15.38 2.79
CA ARG A 199 0.76 14.28 3.75
C ARG A 199 -0.32 13.25 3.44
N TYR A 200 -0.19 12.05 3.99
CA TYR A 200 -1.31 11.11 4.05
C TYR A 200 -2.29 11.51 5.16
N TYR A 201 -3.59 11.30 4.91
CA TYR A 201 -4.69 11.63 5.82
C TYR A 201 -5.94 10.82 5.49
N ASP A 202 -6.88 10.65 6.43
CA ASP A 202 -8.19 10.03 6.16
C ASP A 202 -9.30 11.00 6.61
N ASP A 203 -10.28 11.24 5.76
CA ASP A 203 -11.41 12.14 6.04
C ASP A 203 -12.34 11.55 7.14
N LEU A 204 -12.26 10.25 7.42
CA LEU A 204 -12.98 9.52 8.49
C LEU A 204 -12.14 9.35 9.78
N SER A 205 -11.17 10.23 10.00
CA SER A 205 -10.09 10.12 10.99
C SER A 205 -10.49 10.09 12.48
N SER A 206 -11.77 10.23 12.82
CA SER A 206 -12.26 10.24 14.21
C SER A 206 -12.69 8.87 14.76
N LYS A 207 -12.66 7.82 13.93
CA LYS A 207 -13.15 6.48 14.30
C LYS A 207 -12.10 5.40 14.01
N PRO A 208 -12.10 4.26 14.70
CA PRO A 208 -11.30 3.09 14.30
C PRO A 208 -11.65 2.62 12.89
N ARG A 209 -10.69 2.03 12.16
CA ARG A 209 -10.89 1.40 10.85
C ARG A 209 -11.90 0.26 10.96
N PRO A 210 -12.99 0.20 10.16
CA PRO A 210 -13.93 -0.91 10.26
C PRO A 210 -13.27 -2.28 10.05
N GLU A 211 -12.37 -2.39 9.07
CA GLU A 211 -11.63 -3.62 8.74
C GLU A 211 -10.57 -4.04 9.78
N ALA A 212 -10.28 -3.20 10.76
CA ALA A 212 -9.32 -3.43 11.85
C ALA A 212 -9.84 -2.81 13.16
N PHE A 213 -11.16 -2.92 13.40
CA PHE A 213 -11.84 -2.14 14.44
C PHE A 213 -11.32 -2.45 15.83
N LEU A 214 -11.14 -3.75 16.11
CA LEU A 214 -10.67 -4.22 17.40
C LEU A 214 -9.21 -3.81 17.61
N GLU A 215 -8.37 -4.03 16.61
CA GLU A 215 -6.95 -3.71 16.62
C GLU A 215 -6.72 -2.21 16.89
N ASP A 216 -7.42 -1.34 16.15
CA ASP A 216 -7.34 0.11 16.34
C ASP A 216 -7.80 0.54 17.74
N THR A 217 -8.89 -0.05 18.24
CA THR A 217 -9.43 0.26 19.57
C THR A 217 -8.46 -0.18 20.68
N GLU A 218 -7.83 -1.34 20.54
CA GLU A 218 -6.82 -1.83 21.48
C GLU A 218 -5.56 -0.96 21.51
N ILE A 219 -5.14 -0.41 20.36
CA ILE A 219 -4.05 0.56 20.30
C ILE A 219 -4.45 1.88 20.95
N ALA A 220 -5.67 2.36 20.69
CA ALA A 220 -6.17 3.60 21.29
C ALA A 220 -6.20 3.54 22.83
N HIS A 221 -6.47 2.37 23.43
CA HIS A 221 -6.41 2.19 24.89
C HIS A 221 -5.00 2.25 25.48
N LYS A 222 -3.95 2.13 24.67
CA LYS A 222 -2.54 2.16 25.13
C LYS A 222 -1.95 3.56 25.16
N THR A 223 -2.66 4.57 24.64
CA THR A 223 -2.14 5.92 24.48
C THR A 223 -3.17 6.97 24.88
N ASN A 224 -2.70 8.13 25.31
CA ASN A 224 -3.55 9.31 25.55
C ASN A 224 -3.62 10.23 24.33
N ASN A 225 -3.04 9.85 23.18
CA ASN A 225 -3.10 10.65 21.96
C ASN A 225 -4.53 10.66 21.39
N PRO A 226 -5.26 11.80 21.43
CA PRO A 226 -6.64 11.86 20.93
C PRO A 226 -6.73 11.69 19.41
N ASN A 227 -5.60 11.82 18.68
CA ASN A 227 -5.52 11.71 17.24
C ASN A 227 -5.02 10.32 16.78
N ILE A 228 -5.02 9.32 17.64
CA ILE A 228 -4.48 7.98 17.31
C ILE A 228 -5.11 7.38 16.05
N TYR A 229 -6.43 7.46 15.89
CA TYR A 229 -7.14 6.97 14.70
C TYR A 229 -6.78 7.75 13.43
N VAL A 230 -6.49 9.06 13.55
CA VAL A 230 -6.00 9.88 12.43
C VAL A 230 -4.71 9.29 11.88
N HIS A 231 -3.77 8.96 12.77
CA HIS A 231 -2.45 8.46 12.40
C HIS A 231 -2.49 7.02 11.87
N LEU A 232 -3.29 6.14 12.48
CA LEU A 232 -3.47 4.75 12.02
C LEU A 232 -4.07 4.73 10.61
N ARG A 233 -5.12 5.51 10.36
CA ARG A 233 -5.75 5.60 9.04
C ARG A 233 -4.87 6.26 7.99
N ALA A 234 -4.12 7.30 8.37
CA ALA A 234 -3.15 7.92 7.47
C ALA A 234 -2.04 6.94 7.08
N ALA A 235 -1.61 6.03 7.96
CA ALA A 235 -0.68 4.96 7.58
C ALA A 235 -1.31 3.98 6.59
N ALA A 236 -2.59 3.65 6.72
CA ALA A 236 -3.28 2.83 5.72
C ALA A 236 -3.39 3.56 4.35
N GLU A 237 -3.61 4.88 4.31
CA GLU A 237 -3.53 5.66 3.06
C GLU A 237 -2.12 5.65 2.46
N SER A 238 -1.08 5.59 3.30
CA SER A 238 0.30 5.55 2.82
C SER A 238 0.68 4.25 2.11
N GLY A 239 -0.11 3.18 2.30
CA GLY A 239 0.23 1.82 1.90
C GLY A 239 1.25 1.12 2.82
N TRP A 240 1.77 1.82 3.85
CA TRP A 240 2.76 1.32 4.80
C TRP A 240 2.16 1.16 6.20
N ASP A 241 1.05 0.43 6.31
CA ASP A 241 0.36 0.06 7.55
C ASP A 241 0.85 -1.30 8.09
N PHE A 242 1.72 -1.38 9.10
CA PHE A 242 2.43 -0.29 9.75
C PHE A 242 3.94 -0.42 9.58
N SER A 243 4.65 0.65 9.94
CA SER A 243 6.10 0.79 9.82
C SER A 243 6.64 1.70 10.92
N SER A 244 7.87 1.41 11.38
CA SER A 244 8.67 2.28 12.25
C SER A 244 8.92 3.66 11.63
N ARG A 245 8.79 3.79 10.30
CA ARG A 245 8.77 5.06 9.57
C ARG A 245 7.85 6.11 10.19
N TRP A 246 6.74 5.67 10.76
CA TRP A 246 5.69 6.54 11.30
C TRP A 246 5.72 6.69 12.82
N LEU A 247 6.63 6.01 13.52
CA LEU A 247 6.58 5.86 14.98
C LEU A 247 7.64 6.73 15.66
N GLU A 248 7.25 7.38 16.76
CA GLU A 248 8.23 8.05 17.63
C GLU A 248 9.12 7.02 18.33
N ASP A 249 8.53 5.96 18.88
CA ASP A 249 9.23 4.75 19.30
C ASP A 249 9.05 3.66 18.25
N GLU A 250 10.15 3.27 17.59
CA GLU A 250 10.16 2.26 16.52
C GLU A 250 9.63 0.88 16.92
N SER A 251 9.49 0.61 18.22
CA SER A 251 8.98 -0.65 18.76
C SER A 251 7.51 -0.57 19.21
N ASP A 252 6.91 0.61 19.29
CA ASP A 252 5.56 0.81 19.82
C ASP A 252 4.63 1.56 18.84
N LEU A 253 3.67 0.82 18.29
CA LEU A 253 2.65 1.34 17.39
C LEU A 253 1.76 2.42 18.05
N SER A 254 1.63 2.44 19.38
CA SER A 254 0.84 3.46 20.09
C SER A 254 1.43 4.87 19.96
N THR A 255 2.69 4.97 19.49
CA THR A 255 3.42 6.22 19.25
C THR A 255 3.36 6.69 17.79
N ILE A 256 2.45 6.13 16.98
CA ILE A 256 2.29 6.49 15.56
C ILE A 256 1.86 7.94 15.38
N ILE A 257 2.52 8.63 14.44
CA ILE A 257 2.33 10.06 14.15
C ILE A 257 2.26 10.36 12.64
N THR A 258 1.79 9.42 11.81
CA THR A 258 1.81 9.51 10.34
C THR A 258 1.32 10.85 9.78
N ALA A 259 0.15 11.32 10.22
CA ALA A 259 -0.42 12.60 9.79
C ALA A 259 0.43 13.85 10.16
N ASN A 260 1.48 13.72 10.97
CA ASN A 260 2.42 14.81 11.28
C ASN A 260 3.67 14.80 10.37
N ILE A 261 3.74 13.86 9.42
CA ILE A 261 4.88 13.63 8.55
C ILE A 261 4.48 13.98 7.11
N LEU A 262 5.37 14.70 6.43
CA LEU A 262 5.36 14.95 4.99
C LEU A 262 6.22 13.86 4.34
N PRO A 263 5.62 12.87 3.67
CA PRO A 263 6.33 11.72 3.15
C PRO A 263 7.08 12.04 1.85
N VAL A 264 8.31 11.56 1.71
CA VAL A 264 9.11 11.80 0.50
C VAL A 264 8.52 11.11 -0.73
N ASP A 265 8.04 9.87 -0.59
CA ASP A 265 7.39 9.11 -1.65
C ASP A 265 6.16 9.81 -2.21
N LEU A 266 5.23 10.23 -1.35
CA LEU A 266 4.02 10.95 -1.77
C LEU A 266 4.36 12.20 -2.59
N ASN A 267 5.30 13.01 -2.11
CA ASN A 267 5.64 14.26 -2.78
C ASN A 267 6.39 14.02 -4.09
N CYS A 268 7.15 12.93 -4.21
CA CYS A 268 7.74 12.54 -5.51
C CYS A 268 6.65 12.08 -6.50
N LEU A 269 5.65 11.33 -6.05
CA LEU A 269 4.53 10.89 -6.91
C LEU A 269 3.69 12.09 -7.39
N LEU A 270 3.46 13.07 -6.52
CA LEU A 270 2.76 14.30 -6.92
C LEU A 270 3.57 15.16 -7.88
N TYR A 271 4.91 15.18 -7.75
CA TYR A 271 5.79 15.81 -8.73
C TYR A 271 5.62 15.17 -10.11
N HIS A 272 5.57 13.83 -10.17
CA HIS A 272 5.29 13.13 -11.42
C HIS A 272 3.90 13.49 -11.97
N LEU A 273 2.86 13.49 -11.14
CA LEU A 273 1.50 13.88 -11.56
C LEU A 273 1.45 15.32 -12.12
N GLU A 274 2.15 16.26 -11.50
CA GLU A 274 2.26 17.65 -11.99
C GLU A 274 2.93 17.71 -13.36
N LEU A 275 4.02 16.95 -13.57
CA LEU A 275 4.66 16.83 -14.89
C LEU A 275 3.71 16.23 -15.93
N SER A 276 3.01 15.14 -15.59
CA SER A 276 2.03 14.51 -16.49
C SER A 276 0.89 15.46 -16.89
N LEU A 277 0.52 16.40 -16.01
CA LEU A 277 -0.46 17.45 -16.28
C LEU A 277 0.14 18.68 -16.97
N GLY A 278 1.46 18.75 -17.20
CA GLY A 278 2.12 19.93 -17.76
C GLY A 278 2.19 21.13 -16.81
N LYS A 279 2.01 20.91 -15.50
CA LYS A 279 2.12 21.92 -14.43
C LYS A 279 3.58 22.13 -14.03
N THR A 280 4.38 22.63 -14.98
CA THR A 280 5.85 22.69 -14.85
C THR A 280 6.33 23.60 -13.71
N LEU A 281 5.60 24.68 -13.42
CA LEU A 281 5.93 25.59 -12.32
C LEU A 281 5.69 24.92 -10.96
N GLU A 282 4.53 24.28 -10.79
CA GLU A 282 4.19 23.54 -9.58
C GLU A 282 5.16 22.38 -9.34
N ALA A 283 5.48 21.63 -10.39
CA ALA A 283 6.48 20.57 -10.34
C ALA A 283 7.85 21.10 -9.90
N GLU A 284 8.31 22.22 -10.44
CA GLU A 284 9.59 22.82 -10.04
C GLU A 284 9.58 23.30 -8.58
N HIS A 285 8.50 23.95 -8.12
CA HIS A 285 8.36 24.31 -6.71
C HIS A 285 8.39 23.08 -5.79
N ARG A 286 7.71 21.99 -6.18
CA ARG A 286 7.71 20.75 -5.41
C ARG A 286 9.09 20.09 -5.40
N ARG A 287 9.79 20.07 -6.54
CA ARG A 287 11.17 19.58 -6.64
C ARG A 287 12.08 20.34 -5.68
N GLN A 288 11.99 21.67 -5.65
CA GLN A 288 12.74 22.52 -4.73
C GLN A 288 12.37 22.25 -3.26
N ALA A 289 11.09 22.04 -2.96
CA ALA A 289 10.62 21.70 -1.62
C ALA A 289 11.16 20.35 -1.14
N ILE A 290 11.14 19.31 -1.99
CA ILE A 290 11.74 18.00 -1.70
C ILE A 290 13.24 18.16 -1.42
N GLN A 291 13.95 18.91 -2.27
CA GLN A 291 15.38 19.16 -2.08
C GLN A 291 15.68 19.91 -0.78
N LYS A 292 14.83 20.85 -0.36
CA LYS A 292 15.02 21.63 0.87
C LYS A 292 14.68 20.84 2.14
N TYR A 293 13.55 20.15 2.15
CA TYR A 293 12.98 19.59 3.37
C TYR A 293 13.30 18.11 3.58
N MET A 294 13.57 17.37 2.50
CA MET A 294 13.69 15.91 2.55
C MET A 294 15.11 15.41 2.31
N TRP A 295 16.01 16.21 1.73
CA TRP A 295 17.41 15.83 1.61
C TRP A 295 18.18 16.01 2.94
N SER A 296 18.76 14.95 3.50
CA SER A 296 19.61 15.04 4.68
C SER A 296 21.09 14.98 4.32
N ASN A 297 21.83 16.05 4.62
CA ASN A 297 23.30 16.04 4.54
C ASN A 297 23.96 15.18 5.62
N GLU A 298 23.28 14.93 6.74
CA GLU A 298 23.82 14.07 7.80
C GLU A 298 23.79 12.60 7.37
N PHE A 299 22.62 12.15 6.90
CA PHE A 299 22.44 10.77 6.46
C PHE A 299 22.90 10.52 5.02
N GLN A 300 23.13 11.58 4.24
CA GLN A 300 23.39 11.52 2.80
C GLN A 300 22.28 10.71 2.09
N PHE A 301 21.03 10.99 2.48
CA PHE A 301 19.86 10.22 2.10
C PHE A 301 18.60 11.10 2.12
N PHE A 302 17.56 10.70 1.39
CA PHE A 302 16.26 11.37 1.44
C PHE A 302 15.39 10.81 2.57
N MET A 303 14.89 11.72 3.41
CA MET A 303 14.13 11.46 4.62
C MET A 303 12.74 12.09 4.52
N ASP A 304 11.80 11.59 5.31
CA ASP A 304 10.54 12.30 5.50
C ASP A 304 10.74 13.55 6.36
N TYR A 305 9.79 14.49 6.32
CA TYR A 305 9.85 15.71 7.13
C TYR A 305 8.70 15.76 8.14
N ASN A 306 9.01 15.87 9.43
CA ASN A 306 8.01 16.10 10.46
C ASN A 306 7.76 17.61 10.59
N PHE A 307 6.62 18.07 10.07
CA PHE A 307 6.31 19.50 10.02
C PHE A 307 5.87 20.09 11.37
N ILE A 308 5.45 19.25 12.31
CA ILE A 308 5.14 19.66 13.69
C ILE A 308 6.43 19.91 14.48
N LYS A 309 7.40 18.99 14.37
CA LYS A 309 8.73 19.11 15.00
C LYS A 309 9.70 19.99 14.20
N LYS A 310 9.30 20.41 13.00
CA LYS A 310 10.09 21.22 12.04
C LYS A 310 11.47 20.63 11.74
N LYS A 311 11.55 19.30 11.65
CA LYS A 311 12.81 18.58 11.36
C LYS A 311 12.55 17.34 10.52
N GLN A 312 13.59 16.88 9.84
CA GLN A 312 13.59 15.58 9.18
C GLN A 312 13.36 14.46 10.21
N THR A 313 12.69 13.40 9.78
CA THR A 313 12.66 12.15 10.56
C THR A 313 14.05 11.52 10.55
N ASP A 314 14.30 10.65 11.53
CA ASP A 314 15.54 9.87 11.68
C ASP A 314 15.35 8.41 11.21
N ARG A 315 14.32 8.17 10.39
CA ARG A 315 13.94 6.83 9.91
C ARG A 315 14.43 6.62 8.47
N LEU A 316 15.52 5.86 8.32
CA LEU A 316 16.03 5.44 7.00
C LEU A 316 15.12 4.35 6.42
N THR A 317 14.49 4.64 5.29
CA THR A 317 13.54 3.73 4.61
C THR A 317 13.75 3.74 3.09
N LEU A 318 13.31 2.70 2.39
CA LEU A 318 13.39 2.67 0.92
C LEU A 318 12.54 3.74 0.22
N ALA A 319 11.69 4.50 0.92
CA ALA A 319 11.03 5.67 0.35
C ALA A 319 12.04 6.73 -0.15
N GLY A 320 13.26 6.77 0.43
CA GLY A 320 14.33 7.66 -0.02
C GLY A 320 14.87 7.37 -1.43
N LEU A 321 14.41 6.29 -2.09
CA LEU A 321 14.73 5.98 -3.48
C LEU A 321 13.75 6.60 -4.49
N PHE A 322 12.59 7.09 -4.06
CA PHE A 322 11.62 7.74 -4.96
C PHE A 322 12.21 8.99 -5.66
N PRO A 323 12.98 9.86 -5.00
CA PRO A 323 13.64 10.98 -5.67
C PRO A 323 14.61 10.56 -6.77
N LEU A 324 15.28 9.41 -6.63
CA LEU A 324 16.13 8.88 -7.68
C LEU A 324 15.26 8.38 -8.82
N TRP A 325 14.30 7.48 -8.52
CA TRP A 325 13.42 6.85 -9.50
C TRP A 325 12.69 7.87 -10.39
N LEU A 326 12.21 8.97 -9.81
CA LEU A 326 11.47 10.02 -10.51
C LEU A 326 12.33 11.22 -10.92
N ASN A 327 13.66 11.05 -10.99
CA ASN A 327 14.63 12.02 -11.52
C ASN A 327 14.61 13.40 -10.83
N ILE A 328 14.38 13.42 -9.51
CA ILE A 328 14.39 14.63 -8.67
C ILE A 328 15.78 14.88 -8.08
N SER A 329 16.51 13.81 -7.75
CA SER A 329 17.85 13.89 -7.14
C SER A 329 18.90 14.41 -8.10
N THR A 330 19.91 15.12 -7.59
CA THR A 330 21.12 15.40 -8.35
C THR A 330 21.94 14.13 -8.56
N PRO A 331 22.87 14.09 -9.54
CA PRO A 331 23.74 12.94 -9.74
C PRO A 331 24.56 12.54 -8.49
N ASP A 332 25.03 13.50 -7.70
CA ASP A 332 25.80 13.22 -6.49
C ASP A 332 24.92 12.66 -5.36
N GLN A 333 23.72 13.21 -5.18
CA GLN A 333 22.72 12.65 -4.25
C GLN A 333 22.34 11.23 -4.65
N ALA A 334 22.16 10.96 -5.94
CA ALA A 334 21.83 9.62 -6.44
C ALA A 334 22.92 8.60 -6.07
N LYS A 335 24.20 8.95 -6.25
CA LYS A 335 25.32 8.08 -5.84
C LYS A 335 25.36 7.85 -4.33
N GLN A 336 25.11 8.88 -3.54
CA GLN A 336 25.10 8.78 -2.07
C GLN A 336 23.96 7.88 -1.58
N VAL A 337 22.75 8.08 -2.09
CA VAL A 337 21.60 7.22 -1.80
C VAL A 337 21.85 5.79 -2.25
N ALA A 338 22.47 5.58 -3.42
CA ALA A 338 22.83 4.25 -3.90
C ALA A 338 23.84 3.55 -2.99
N HIS A 339 24.86 4.27 -2.52
CA HIS A 339 25.82 3.76 -1.53
C HIS A 339 25.16 3.40 -0.19
N GLN A 340 24.27 4.25 0.33
CA GLN A 340 23.50 3.93 1.54
C GLN A 340 22.58 2.72 1.32
N THR A 341 21.98 2.59 0.14
CA THR A 341 21.13 1.45 -0.23
C THR A 341 21.91 0.14 -0.18
N GLU A 342 23.09 0.10 -0.80
CA GLU A 342 23.97 -1.08 -0.79
C GLU A 342 24.46 -1.43 0.62
N SER A 343 24.87 -0.43 1.39
CA SER A 343 25.49 -0.66 2.70
C SER A 343 24.51 -1.01 3.82
N LEU A 344 23.29 -0.48 3.78
CA LEU A 344 22.35 -0.58 4.90
C LEU A 344 21.17 -1.51 4.64
N PHE A 345 20.69 -1.56 3.40
CA PHE A 345 19.40 -2.21 3.08
C PHE A 345 19.54 -3.55 2.37
N LEU A 346 20.68 -3.81 1.70
CA LEU A 346 20.87 -4.99 0.86
C LEU A 346 21.29 -6.24 1.64
N TYR A 347 20.49 -7.29 1.53
CA TYR A 347 20.71 -8.61 2.10
C TYR A 347 20.57 -9.70 1.01
N ASP A 348 20.73 -10.96 1.38
CA ASP A 348 20.79 -12.10 0.45
C ASP A 348 19.52 -12.27 -0.39
N GLY A 349 18.38 -11.87 0.15
CA GLY A 349 17.07 -11.95 -0.50
C GLY A 349 16.61 -10.68 -1.23
N GLY A 350 17.38 -9.59 -1.19
CA GLY A 350 16.99 -8.28 -1.72
C GLY A 350 17.13 -7.18 -0.68
N LEU A 351 16.30 -6.14 -0.76
CA LEU A 351 16.35 -4.97 0.12
C LEU A 351 15.33 -5.06 1.26
N THR A 352 15.75 -4.75 2.47
CA THR A 352 14.85 -4.54 3.62
C THR A 352 14.11 -3.21 3.47
N THR A 353 12.85 -3.14 3.92
CA THR A 353 12.04 -1.90 3.80
C THR A 353 12.59 -0.75 4.64
N THR A 354 13.06 -1.06 5.84
CA THR A 354 13.73 -0.14 6.78
C THR A 354 14.94 -0.85 7.40
N ILE A 355 15.73 -0.12 8.17
CA ILE A 355 16.85 -0.69 8.94
C ILE A 355 16.50 -0.98 10.41
N SER A 356 15.24 -0.78 10.82
CA SER A 356 14.83 -0.88 12.22
C SER A 356 14.64 -2.33 12.66
N LYS A 357 15.63 -2.88 13.36
CA LYS A 357 15.59 -4.26 13.89
C LYS A 357 14.71 -4.42 15.14
N LYS A 358 14.20 -3.32 15.70
CA LYS A 358 13.34 -3.34 16.90
C LYS A 358 11.85 -3.35 16.57
N SER A 359 11.49 -2.94 15.34
CA SER A 359 10.11 -2.99 14.91
C SER A 359 9.65 -4.43 14.70
N ILE A 360 8.39 -4.68 15.04
CA ILE A 360 7.67 -5.92 14.71
C ILE A 360 6.63 -5.70 13.60
N GLN A 361 6.60 -4.51 13.01
CA GLN A 361 5.63 -4.14 11.99
C GLN A 361 6.03 -4.74 10.63
N GLN A 362 5.07 -4.84 9.72
CA GLN A 362 5.29 -5.56 8.46
C GLN A 362 6.09 -4.76 7.41
N TRP A 363 6.00 -3.43 7.42
CA TRP A 363 6.75 -2.55 6.53
C TRP A 363 8.08 -2.11 7.18
N ASP A 364 8.84 -3.09 7.70
CA ASP A 364 10.14 -2.90 8.34
C ASP A 364 11.07 -4.09 8.09
N TYR A 365 12.33 -3.95 8.51
CA TYR A 365 13.24 -5.08 8.67
C TYR A 365 12.56 -6.25 9.42
N PRO A 366 12.73 -7.52 8.98
CA PRO A 366 13.58 -7.98 7.88
C PRO A 366 12.83 -8.10 6.54
N ASN A 367 11.61 -7.58 6.43
CA ASN A 367 10.78 -7.80 5.26
C ASN A 367 11.24 -6.95 4.07
N GLY A 368 11.15 -7.54 2.88
CA GLY A 368 11.22 -6.88 1.59
C GLY A 368 9.91 -7.03 0.82
N TRP A 369 9.54 -5.98 0.10
CA TRP A 369 8.27 -5.87 -0.62
C TRP A 369 8.50 -5.58 -2.10
N ALA A 370 7.80 -6.30 -2.98
CA ALA A 370 8.01 -6.25 -4.42
C ALA A 370 8.03 -4.83 -5.01
N PRO A 371 7.10 -3.91 -4.65
CA PRO A 371 7.13 -2.51 -5.08
C PRO A 371 8.48 -1.83 -4.84
N LEU A 372 9.03 -1.98 -3.64
CA LEU A 372 10.23 -1.28 -3.22
C LEU A 372 11.48 -1.87 -3.87
N GLN A 373 11.49 -3.18 -4.14
CA GLN A 373 12.55 -3.80 -4.93
C GLN A 373 12.56 -3.27 -6.37
N TYR A 374 11.37 -3.13 -6.97
CA TYR A 374 11.23 -2.58 -8.32
C TYR A 374 11.69 -1.12 -8.39
N ILE A 375 11.22 -0.28 -7.47
CA ILE A 375 11.61 1.14 -7.41
C ILE A 375 13.12 1.26 -7.24
N ALA A 376 13.72 0.49 -6.33
CA ALA A 376 15.16 0.48 -6.13
C ALA A 376 15.93 0.03 -7.37
N TYR A 377 15.49 -1.08 -8.00
CA TYR A 377 16.09 -1.57 -9.24
C TYR A 377 16.06 -0.49 -10.33
N ARG A 378 14.91 0.15 -10.56
CA ARG A 378 14.77 1.21 -11.57
C ARG A 378 15.59 2.45 -11.24
N ALA A 379 15.53 2.92 -9.99
CA ALA A 379 16.31 4.06 -9.49
C ALA A 379 17.82 3.86 -9.66
N LEU A 380 18.32 2.66 -9.39
CA LEU A 380 19.75 2.36 -9.47
C LEU A 380 20.20 2.08 -10.90
N LEU A 381 19.33 1.52 -11.75
CA LEU A 381 19.64 1.30 -13.15
C LEU A 381 19.85 2.62 -13.92
N GLN A 382 19.17 3.69 -13.52
CA GLN A 382 19.37 5.04 -14.06
C GLN A 382 20.44 5.86 -13.32
N THR A 383 21.08 5.30 -12.28
CA THR A 383 22.16 5.95 -11.54
C THR A 383 23.51 5.50 -12.11
N PRO A 384 24.29 6.39 -12.76
CA PRO A 384 25.53 6.01 -13.42
C PRO A 384 26.53 5.34 -12.46
N GLY A 385 27.02 4.15 -12.82
CA GLY A 385 27.98 3.37 -12.04
C GLY A 385 27.36 2.40 -11.04
N TYR A 386 26.03 2.36 -10.92
CA TYR A 386 25.29 1.48 -9.99
C TYR A 386 24.42 0.44 -10.71
N GLU A 387 24.61 0.25 -12.01
CA GLU A 387 23.89 -0.75 -12.82
C GLU A 387 24.16 -2.18 -12.31
N LYS A 388 25.38 -2.44 -11.81
CA LYS A 388 25.72 -3.72 -11.18
C LYS A 388 24.91 -3.96 -9.92
N LEU A 389 24.79 -2.96 -9.05
CA LEU A 389 23.99 -3.04 -7.83
C LEU A 389 22.51 -3.27 -8.15
N ALA A 390 21.97 -2.56 -9.14
CA ALA A 390 20.60 -2.77 -9.62
C ALA A 390 20.37 -4.23 -10.04
N ARG A 391 21.29 -4.81 -10.83
CA ARG A 391 21.22 -6.21 -11.27
C ARG A 391 21.37 -7.19 -10.10
N THR A 392 22.19 -6.88 -9.10
CA THR A 392 22.29 -7.67 -7.87
C THR A 392 20.98 -7.70 -7.09
N ILE A 393 20.33 -6.56 -6.89
CA ILE A 393 19.01 -6.47 -6.22
C ILE A 393 17.98 -7.33 -6.97
N ARG A 394 17.88 -7.14 -8.29
CA ARG A 394 16.98 -7.94 -9.13
C ARG A 394 17.23 -9.43 -8.97
N GLN A 395 18.49 -9.87 -9.10
CA GLN A 395 18.84 -11.29 -9.04
C GLN A 395 18.53 -11.90 -7.67
N ARG A 396 18.85 -11.20 -6.58
CA ARG A 396 18.58 -11.67 -5.21
C ARG A 396 17.09 -11.80 -4.93
N TRP A 397 16.31 -10.79 -5.31
CA TRP A 397 14.86 -10.82 -5.17
C TRP A 397 14.21 -11.95 -5.97
N MET A 398 14.57 -12.07 -7.25
CA MET A 398 14.04 -13.14 -8.11
C MET A 398 14.41 -14.53 -7.58
N SER A 399 15.66 -14.74 -7.16
CA SER A 399 16.10 -16.02 -6.59
C SER A 399 15.34 -16.39 -5.32
N LEU A 400 15.04 -15.42 -4.45
CA LEU A 400 14.20 -15.65 -3.27
C LEU A 400 12.77 -16.02 -3.66
N ASN A 401 12.17 -15.32 -4.65
CA ASN A 401 10.85 -15.66 -5.15
C ASN A 401 10.82 -17.09 -5.72
N GLU A 402 11.80 -17.45 -6.55
CA GLU A 402 11.95 -18.78 -7.15
C GLU A 402 12.12 -19.88 -6.08
N GLN A 403 12.95 -19.63 -5.05
CA GLN A 403 13.16 -20.57 -3.94
C GLN A 403 11.85 -20.84 -3.19
N VAL A 404 11.18 -19.77 -2.72
CA VAL A 404 9.94 -19.91 -1.95
C VAL A 404 8.83 -20.51 -2.80
N PHE A 405 8.75 -20.14 -4.08
CA PHE A 405 7.79 -20.75 -5.00
C PHE A 405 8.05 -22.25 -5.16
N LYS A 406 9.31 -22.68 -5.29
CA LYS A 406 9.67 -24.10 -5.36
C LYS A 406 9.30 -24.87 -4.08
N GLU A 407 9.41 -24.22 -2.91
CA GLU A 407 9.10 -24.83 -1.61
C GLU A 407 7.59 -24.90 -1.32
N THR A 408 6.83 -23.90 -1.78
CA THR A 408 5.44 -23.69 -1.34
C THR A 408 4.39 -23.80 -2.44
N GLY A 409 4.82 -23.71 -3.71
CA GLY A 409 3.95 -23.57 -4.88
C GLY A 409 3.28 -22.20 -5.01
N LYS A 410 3.76 -21.17 -4.27
CA LYS A 410 3.06 -19.89 -4.14
C LYS A 410 3.98 -18.68 -4.22
N MET A 411 3.43 -17.58 -4.74
CA MET A 411 4.00 -16.24 -4.63
C MET A 411 3.39 -15.52 -3.43
N MET A 412 4.23 -14.85 -2.64
CA MET A 412 3.84 -14.25 -1.37
C MET A 412 3.68 -12.73 -1.51
N GLU A 413 2.90 -12.14 -0.61
CA GLU A 413 2.77 -10.69 -0.44
C GLU A 413 4.12 -10.00 -0.17
N LYS A 414 4.94 -10.58 0.71
CA LYS A 414 6.22 -10.06 1.20
C LYS A 414 7.16 -11.21 1.60
N TYR A 415 8.46 -10.92 1.70
CA TYR A 415 9.50 -11.93 1.91
C TYR A 415 10.50 -11.49 3.01
N ASP A 416 11.01 -12.43 3.80
CA ASP A 416 12.16 -12.16 4.69
C ASP A 416 13.42 -12.15 3.82
N VAL A 417 13.96 -10.96 3.56
CA VAL A 417 15.12 -10.82 2.66
C VAL A 417 16.45 -11.01 3.39
N VAL A 418 16.43 -11.14 4.71
CA VAL A 418 17.61 -11.31 5.56
C VAL A 418 17.87 -12.79 5.80
N ASN A 419 16.83 -13.53 6.20
CA ASN A 419 16.88 -14.98 6.36
C ASN A 419 15.97 -15.64 5.33
N ILE A 420 16.54 -15.93 4.16
CA ILE A 420 15.86 -16.50 2.99
C ILE A 420 15.21 -17.87 3.22
N ASN A 421 15.49 -18.52 4.35
CA ASN A 421 14.91 -19.82 4.72
C ASN A 421 13.74 -19.68 5.70
N LYS A 422 13.27 -18.46 5.99
CA LYS A 422 12.16 -18.18 6.89
C LYS A 422 11.00 -17.51 6.14
N PRO A 423 9.74 -17.84 6.50
CA PRO A 423 8.61 -17.07 6.02
C PRO A 423 8.65 -15.66 6.63
N ALA A 424 8.25 -14.67 5.83
CA ALA A 424 8.03 -13.31 6.29
C ALA A 424 6.87 -13.22 7.28
N GLY A 425 6.89 -12.20 8.15
CA GLY A 425 5.86 -12.00 9.18
C GLY A 425 5.69 -10.54 9.58
N GLY A 426 5.16 -10.31 10.78
CA GLY A 426 4.92 -8.97 11.34
C GLY A 426 3.61 -8.32 10.87
N GLY A 427 3.20 -7.26 11.57
CA GLY A 427 1.94 -6.54 11.33
C GLY A 427 0.71 -7.19 11.97
N GLU A 428 -0.48 -6.73 11.57
CA GLU A 428 -1.77 -7.09 12.20
C GLU A 428 -2.44 -8.34 11.62
N TYR A 429 -1.94 -8.87 10.50
CA TYR A 429 -2.50 -10.05 9.83
C TYR A 429 -1.41 -11.01 9.31
N LYS A 430 -1.79 -12.27 9.07
CA LYS A 430 -0.90 -13.30 8.51
C LYS A 430 -0.52 -12.96 7.06
N THR A 431 0.69 -13.30 6.63
CA THR A 431 1.14 -13.12 5.24
C THR A 431 0.15 -13.74 4.23
N GLN A 432 -0.13 -13.01 3.14
CA GLN A 432 -1.09 -13.40 2.11
C GLN A 432 -0.44 -14.11 0.91
N ASP A 433 -1.23 -14.98 0.26
CA ASP A 433 -0.85 -15.75 -0.92
C ASP A 433 -1.41 -15.09 -2.21
N GLY A 434 -0.65 -15.11 -3.30
CA GLY A 434 -1.11 -14.62 -4.60
C GLY A 434 0.04 -14.17 -5.50
N PHE A 435 0.78 -13.09 -5.23
CA PHE A 435 0.22 -11.79 -4.86
C PHE A 435 0.46 -10.85 -6.04
N GLY A 436 -0.55 -10.09 -6.49
CA GLY A 436 -0.54 -9.35 -7.76
C GLY A 436 0.74 -8.57 -8.06
N TRP A 437 1.23 -7.74 -7.11
CA TRP A 437 2.45 -6.97 -7.32
C TRP A 437 3.73 -7.81 -7.43
N THR A 438 3.77 -9.01 -6.83
CA THR A 438 4.98 -9.83 -6.71
C THR A 438 5.14 -10.53 -8.04
N ASN A 439 4.04 -11.05 -8.56
CA ASN A 439 3.95 -11.64 -9.89
C ASN A 439 4.27 -10.57 -10.94
N GLY A 440 3.70 -9.37 -10.80
CA GLY A 440 3.92 -8.25 -11.70
C GLY A 440 5.39 -7.82 -11.78
N VAL A 441 6.01 -7.61 -10.62
CA VAL A 441 7.43 -7.22 -10.52
C VAL A 441 8.35 -8.35 -10.97
N TYR A 442 8.06 -9.61 -10.60
CA TYR A 442 8.85 -10.76 -11.02
C TYR A 442 8.87 -10.90 -12.55
N LEU A 443 7.71 -10.85 -13.21
CA LEU A 443 7.62 -10.93 -14.68
C LEU A 443 8.34 -9.78 -15.38
N GLU A 444 8.22 -8.56 -14.86
CA GLU A 444 8.94 -7.41 -15.41
C GLU A 444 10.46 -7.58 -15.25
N MET A 445 10.92 -7.97 -14.06
CA MET A 445 12.35 -8.20 -13.81
C MET A 445 12.91 -9.36 -14.67
N LEU A 446 12.12 -10.41 -14.86
CA LEU A 446 12.48 -11.53 -15.73
C LEU A 446 12.64 -11.08 -17.19
N TYR A 447 11.69 -10.31 -17.70
CA TYR A 447 11.77 -9.74 -19.04
C TYR A 447 13.04 -8.89 -19.21
N GLN A 448 13.32 -7.98 -18.26
CA GLN A 448 14.53 -7.16 -18.30
C GLN A 448 15.81 -8.01 -18.28
N LYS A 449 15.82 -9.12 -17.52
CA LYS A 449 16.96 -10.06 -17.48
C LYS A 449 17.21 -10.71 -18.83
N GLN A 450 16.14 -11.12 -19.50
CA GLN A 450 16.22 -11.76 -20.81
C GLN A 450 16.63 -10.79 -21.92
N THR A 451 16.26 -9.50 -21.84
CA THR A 451 16.63 -8.50 -22.84
C THR A 451 18.01 -7.88 -22.65
N GLU A 452 18.58 -7.98 -21.45
CA GLU A 452 19.93 -7.52 -21.13
C GLU A 452 21.03 -8.55 -21.46
N SER A 453 20.64 -9.81 -21.69
CA SER A 453 21.52 -10.94 -22.03
C SER A 453 21.68 -11.05 -23.54
#